data_AF-A0A659UKB7-F1
#
_entry.id   AF-A0A659UKB7-F1
#
_cell.length_a   1.000
_cell.length_b   1.000
_cell.length_c   1.000
_cell.angle_alpha   90.00
_cell.angle_beta   90.00
_cell.angle_gamma   90.00
#
_symmetry.space_group_name_H-M   'P 1'
#
loop_
_entity.id
_entity.type
_entity.pdbx_description
1 polymer ?
#
loop_
_entity_poly.entity_id
_entity_poly.type
_entity_poly.pdbx_seq_one_letter_code
_entity_poly.pdbx_strand_id
1 'polypeptide(L)'
;TERLQDCGYFRAKLVQENLIKASGIPYTIVHSTQFMEFLAGIAKSGTVGEAVHLSPAYVQPIASDDVADVMAGVALAAPINGMIEISGPDRVRMSELVARYLKAVG
;
A
#
# COMPACT_ATOMS: atom_id res chain seq x y z
N THR A 1 7.66 3.40 -5.68
CA THR A 1 7.17 4.34 -6.73
C THR A 1 7.96 4.32 -8.02
N GLU A 2 9.22 3.87 -8.02
CA GLU A 2 10.08 3.84 -9.23
C GLU A 2 9.60 2.87 -10.32
N ARG A 3 8.85 1.84 -9.94
CA ARG A 3 8.26 0.84 -10.85
C ARG A 3 6.89 1.30 -11.36
N LEU A 4 6.40 0.65 -12.43
CA LEU A 4 5.04 0.83 -12.96
C LEU A 4 4.72 2.25 -13.50
N GLN A 5 5.69 2.87 -14.19
CA GLN A 5 5.59 4.26 -14.69
C GLN A 5 4.52 4.49 -15.78
N ASP A 6 3.96 3.41 -16.34
CA ASP A 6 2.79 3.48 -17.24
C ASP A 6 1.53 3.96 -16.50
N CYS A 7 1.49 3.78 -15.18
CA CYS A 7 0.43 4.31 -14.33
C CYS A 7 0.73 5.77 -13.93
N GLY A 8 -0.15 6.70 -14.35
CA GLY A 8 0.01 8.13 -14.06
C GLY A 8 0.11 8.48 -12.57
N TYR A 9 -0.55 7.70 -11.71
CA TYR A 9 -0.45 7.86 -10.25
C TYR A 9 0.96 7.60 -9.73
N PHE A 10 1.60 6.48 -10.11
CA PHE A 10 2.95 6.15 -9.65
C PHE A 10 4.00 7.12 -10.19
N ARG A 11 3.81 7.59 -11.43
CA ARG A 11 4.64 8.65 -12.01
C ARG A 11 4.53 9.95 -11.23
N ALA A 12 3.32 10.39 -10.87
CA ALA A 12 3.13 11.60 -10.07
C ALA A 12 3.73 11.47 -8.66
N LYS A 13 3.57 10.30 -8.01
CA LYS A 13 4.18 10.04 -6.70
C LYS A 13 5.70 10.02 -6.74
N LEU A 14 6.31 9.48 -7.79
CA LEU A 14 7.76 9.54 -7.97
C LEU A 14 8.27 10.98 -8.08
N VAL A 15 7.57 11.83 -8.84
CA VAL A 15 7.90 13.27 -8.92
C VAL A 15 7.78 13.92 -7.55
N GLN A 16 6.72 13.64 -6.80
CA GLN A 16 6.52 14.16 -5.45
C GLN A 16 7.68 13.78 -4.51
N GLU A 17 8.12 12.53 -4.54
CA GLU A 17 9.24 12.05 -3.71
C GLU A 17 10.57 12.71 -4.09
N ASN A 18 10.84 12.89 -5.39
CA ASN A 18 12.06 13.55 -5.86
C ASN A 18 12.12 15.01 -5.42
N LEU A 19 10.98 15.71 -5.40
CA LEU A 19 10.90 17.08 -4.89
C LEU A 19 11.20 17.14 -3.39
N ILE A 20 10.71 16.18 -2.60
CA ILE A 20 11.02 16.09 -1.16
C ILE A 20 12.53 15.87 -0.96
N LYS A 21 13.12 14.92 -1.68
CA LYS A 21 14.56 14.61 -1.62
C LYS A 21 15.44 15.81 -1.96
N ALA A 22 15.02 16.65 -2.92
CA ALA A 22 15.75 17.83 -3.37
C ALA A 22 15.49 19.09 -2.53
N SER A 23 14.56 19.06 -1.57
CA SER A 23 14.07 20.26 -0.87
C SER A 23 15.04 20.89 0.13
N GLY A 24 16.05 20.13 0.58
CA GLY A 24 16.92 20.54 1.69
C GLY A 24 16.25 20.49 3.08
N ILE A 25 14.97 20.11 3.15
CA ILE A 25 14.24 19.90 4.40
C ILE A 25 14.46 18.45 4.86
N PRO A 26 14.85 18.20 6.13
CA PRO A 26 14.98 16.84 6.64
C PRO A 26 13.69 16.03 6.52
N TYR A 27 13.77 14.78 6.06
CA TYR A 27 12.58 13.98 5.74
C TYR A 27 12.72 12.49 6.08
N THR A 28 11.57 11.83 6.18
CA THR A 28 11.45 10.36 6.12
C THR A 28 10.27 10.04 5.21
N ILE A 29 10.51 9.29 4.13
CA ILE A 29 9.45 8.77 3.26
C ILE A 29 9.07 7.37 3.73
N VAL A 30 7.78 7.12 3.96
CA VAL A 30 7.27 5.81 4.37
C VAL A 30 6.53 5.18 3.19
N HIS A 31 7.03 4.06 2.69
CA HIS A 31 6.36 3.25 1.67
C HIS A 31 5.63 2.10 2.34
N SER A 32 4.30 2.12 2.27
CA SER A 32 3.47 1.02 2.75
C SER A 32 3.03 0.10 1.62
N THR A 33 2.79 -1.16 1.96
CA THR A 33 1.98 -2.05 1.15
C THR A 33 0.50 -1.62 1.16
N GLN A 34 -0.30 -2.19 0.24
CA GLN A 34 -1.73 -1.90 0.13
C GLN A 34 -2.48 -2.15 1.44
N PHE A 35 -3.41 -1.26 1.79
CA PHE A 35 -4.18 -1.36 3.02
C PHE A 35 -5.27 -2.43 2.95
N MET A 36 -5.52 -3.12 4.07
CA MET A 36 -6.58 -4.12 4.18
C MET A 36 -7.98 -3.53 3.95
N GLU A 37 -8.18 -2.27 4.31
CA GLU A 37 -9.43 -1.53 4.18
C GLU A 37 -9.84 -1.33 2.71
N PHE A 38 -8.92 -1.53 1.76
CA PHE A 38 -9.20 -1.48 0.33
C PHE A 38 -9.69 -2.81 -0.27
N LEU A 39 -9.79 -3.89 0.51
CA LEU A 39 -10.21 -5.20 -0.01
C LEU A 39 -11.60 -5.18 -0.66
N ALA A 40 -12.55 -4.41 -0.11
CA ALA A 40 -13.87 -4.23 -0.71
C ALA A 40 -13.79 -3.61 -2.11
N GLY A 41 -12.99 -2.54 -2.24
CA GLY A 41 -12.77 -1.85 -3.51
C GLY A 41 -12.07 -2.72 -4.53
N ILE A 42 -11.07 -3.50 -4.09
CA ILE A 42 -10.36 -4.47 -4.93
C ILE A 42 -11.32 -5.55 -5.44
N ALA A 43 -12.14 -6.14 -4.56
CA ALA A 43 -13.14 -7.13 -4.93
C ALA A 43 -14.08 -6.58 -6.01
N LYS A 44 -14.66 -5.40 -5.76
CA LYS A 44 -15.55 -4.70 -6.69
C LYS A 44 -14.88 -4.42 -8.04
N SER A 45 -13.62 -4.00 -8.03
CA SER A 45 -12.89 -3.69 -9.27
C SER A 45 -12.60 -4.93 -10.13
N GLY A 46 -12.53 -6.11 -9.50
CA GLY A 46 -12.35 -7.40 -10.18
C GLY A 46 -13.66 -8.09 -10.56
N THR A 47 -14.83 -7.53 -10.22
CA THR A 47 -16.13 -8.15 -10.48
C THR A 47 -16.52 -8.04 -11.96
N VAL A 48 -16.84 -9.17 -12.57
CA VAL A 48 -17.44 -9.29 -13.91
C VAL A 48 -18.66 -10.18 -13.80
N GLY A 49 -19.86 -9.59 -13.92
CA GLY A 49 -21.11 -10.29 -13.63
C GLY A 49 -21.16 -10.71 -12.17
N GLU A 50 -21.31 -12.02 -11.92
CA GLU A 50 -21.35 -12.61 -10.56
C GLU A 50 -19.99 -13.19 -10.11
N ALA A 51 -18.94 -13.06 -10.93
CA ALA A 51 -17.61 -13.60 -10.63
C ALA A 51 -16.60 -12.51 -10.31
N VAL A 52 -15.67 -12.79 -9.39
CA VAL A 52 -14.53 -11.91 -9.06
C VAL A 52 -13.24 -12.49 -9.64
N HIS A 53 -12.60 -11.72 -10.52
CA HIS A 53 -11.36 -12.08 -11.21
C HIS A 53 -10.19 -11.28 -10.65
N LEU A 54 -9.25 -11.96 -9.99
CA LEU A 54 -8.09 -11.34 -9.37
C LEU A 54 -6.82 -12.14 -9.66
N SER A 55 -5.67 -11.45 -9.64
CA SER A 55 -4.36 -12.07 -9.80
C SER A 55 -4.09 -13.11 -8.69
N PRO A 56 -3.48 -14.26 -9.00
CA PRO A 56 -3.05 -15.23 -7.99
C PRO A 56 -1.71 -14.85 -7.33
N ALA A 57 -1.17 -13.67 -7.63
CA ALA A 57 0.08 -13.18 -7.09
C ALA A 57 0.00 -12.97 -5.57
N TYR A 58 1.15 -13.10 -4.92
CA TYR A 58 1.28 -12.78 -3.51
C TYR A 58 1.24 -11.27 -3.28
N VAL A 59 0.55 -10.89 -2.22
CA VAL A 59 0.54 -9.57 -1.62
C VAL A 59 0.78 -9.70 -0.11
N GLN A 60 1.11 -8.57 0.53
CA GLN A 60 1.36 -8.52 1.97
C GLN A 60 0.68 -7.28 2.53
N PRO A 61 -0.66 -7.26 2.63
CA PRO A 61 -1.41 -6.07 3.01
C PRO A 61 -1.13 -5.69 4.46
N ILE A 62 -1.29 -4.40 4.78
CA ILE A 62 -1.13 -3.86 6.14
C ILE A 62 -2.45 -3.25 6.62
N ALA A 63 -2.77 -3.30 7.91
CA ALA A 63 -3.92 -2.59 8.45
C ALA A 63 -3.63 -1.08 8.51
N SER A 64 -4.64 -0.22 8.33
CA SER A 64 -4.41 1.22 8.42
C SER A 64 -3.97 1.67 9.82
N ASP A 65 -4.40 0.95 10.87
CA ASP A 65 -4.03 1.23 12.26
C ASP A 65 -2.53 0.97 12.49
N ASP A 66 -1.98 -0.13 11.98
CA ASP A 66 -0.54 -0.41 12.05
C ASP A 66 0.28 0.67 11.32
N VAL A 67 -0.24 1.18 10.20
CA VAL A 67 0.40 2.29 9.47
C VAL A 67 0.36 3.57 10.32
N ALA A 68 -0.75 3.85 10.99
CA ALA A 68 -0.88 5.02 11.85
C ALA A 68 0.12 4.98 13.02
N ASP A 69 0.29 3.82 13.65
CA ASP A 69 1.26 3.61 14.73
C ASP A 69 2.69 3.86 14.26
N VAL A 70 3.06 3.32 13.09
CA VAL A 70 4.37 3.60 12.48
C VAL A 70 4.52 5.08 12.18
N MET A 71 3.51 5.72 11.59
CA MET A 71 3.57 7.14 11.22
C MET A 71 3.75 8.03 12.45
N ALA A 72 3.07 7.72 13.57
CA ALA A 72 3.26 8.42 14.84
C ALA A 72 4.70 8.29 15.35
N GLY A 73 5.27 7.08 15.32
CA GLY A 73 6.66 6.85 15.70
C GLY A 73 7.66 7.60 14.80
N VAL A 74 7.47 7.54 13.49
CA VAL A 74 8.33 8.22 12.50
C VAL A 74 8.27 9.73 12.65
N ALA A 75 7.08 10.30 12.90
CA ALA A 75 6.90 11.73 13.07
C ALA A 75 7.60 12.29 14.31
N LEU A 76 7.75 11.48 15.37
CA LEU A 76 8.41 11.86 16.62
C LEU A 76 9.93 11.58 16.60
N ALA A 77 10.40 10.75 15.67
CA ALA A 77 11.81 10.38 15.55
C ALA A 77 12.62 11.45 14.78
N ALA A 78 13.95 11.37 14.91
CA ALA A 78 14.83 12.14 14.05
C ALA A 78 14.64 11.71 12.56
N PRO A 79 14.51 12.66 11.62
CA PRO A 79 14.42 12.32 10.20
C PRO A 79 15.66 11.57 9.73
N ILE A 80 15.47 10.53 8.93
CA ILE A 80 16.58 9.69 8.44
C ILE A 80 17.13 10.16 7.08
N ASN A 81 16.51 11.18 6.48
CA ASN A 81 16.79 11.66 5.12
C ASN A 81 16.77 10.54 4.09
N GLY A 82 15.76 9.69 4.21
CA GLY A 82 15.67 8.44 3.47
C GLY A 82 14.26 7.88 3.44
N MET A 83 14.18 6.60 3.11
CA MET A 83 12.94 5.87 2.95
C MET A 83 12.94 4.63 3.84
N ILE A 84 11.79 4.32 4.41
CA ILE A 84 11.50 3.02 5.03
C ILE A 84 10.34 2.35 4.31
N GLU A 85 10.34 1.01 4.31
CA GLU A 85 9.23 0.21 3.80
C GLU A 85 8.52 -0.48 4.97
N ILE A 86 7.19 -0.46 4.96
CA ILE A 86 6.33 -1.16 5.93
C ILE A 86 5.32 -2.05 5.23
N SER A 87 5.04 -3.18 5.87
CA SER A 87 4.14 -4.21 5.37
C SER A 87 3.46 -4.91 6.52
N GLY A 88 2.29 -5.51 6.27
CA GLY A 88 1.65 -6.32 7.30
C GLY A 88 2.39 -7.64 7.53
N PRO A 89 1.96 -8.41 8.54
CA PRO A 89 2.69 -9.59 8.99
C PRO A 89 2.66 -10.74 7.97
N ASP A 90 1.57 -10.85 7.20
CA ASP A 90 1.29 -12.05 6.42
C ASP A 90 1.35 -11.82 4.91
N ARG A 91 2.12 -12.68 4.23
CA ARG A 91 2.13 -12.77 2.77
C ARG A 91 1.10 -13.80 2.30
N VAL A 92 0.14 -13.37 1.49
CA VAL A 92 -1.01 -14.17 1.06
C VAL A 92 -1.32 -13.95 -0.42
N ARG A 93 -1.97 -14.91 -1.09
CA ARG A 93 -2.41 -14.69 -2.49
C ARG A 93 -3.60 -13.72 -2.50
N MET A 94 -3.59 -12.76 -3.43
CA MET A 94 -4.67 -11.75 -3.53
C MET A 94 -6.05 -12.38 -3.69
N SER A 95 -6.17 -13.39 -4.56
CA SER A 95 -7.43 -14.12 -4.77
C SER A 95 -7.93 -14.80 -3.50
N GLU A 96 -7.05 -15.42 -2.72
CA GLU A 96 -7.40 -16.08 -1.46
C GLU A 96 -7.81 -15.08 -0.38
N LEU A 97 -7.07 -13.98 -0.27
CA LEU A 97 -7.35 -12.92 0.69
C LEU A 97 -8.73 -12.30 0.44
N VAL A 98 -9.04 -11.94 -0.81
CA VAL A 98 -10.35 -11.37 -1.15
C VAL A 98 -11.46 -12.41 -0.99
N ALA A 99 -11.23 -13.68 -1.33
CA ALA A 99 -12.21 -14.74 -1.09
C ALA A 99 -12.52 -14.92 0.41
N ARG A 100 -11.51 -14.83 1.28
CA ARG A 100 -11.71 -14.85 2.75
C ARG A 100 -12.51 -13.62 3.21
N TYR A 101 -12.16 -12.44 2.71
CA TYR A 101 -12.88 -11.20 3.01
C TYR A 101 -14.37 -11.30 2.64
N LEU A 102 -14.69 -11.71 1.40
CA LEU A 102 -16.07 -11.85 0.93
C LEU A 102 -16.89 -12.86 1.74
N LYS A 103 -16.26 -13.96 2.20
CA LYS A 103 -16.91 -14.92 3.09
C LYS A 103 -17.17 -14.39 4.49
N ALA A 104 -16.38 -13.43 4.95
CA ALA A 104 -16.51 -12.86 6.30
C ALA A 104 -17.55 -11.72 6.36
N VAL A 105 -17.79 -11.02 5.24
CA VAL A 105 -18.73 -9.89 5.16
C VAL A 105 -20.07 -10.24 4.50
N GLY A 106 -20.20 -11.43 3.91
CA GLY A 106 -21.45 -11.99 3.38
C GLY A 106 -22.18 -12.84 4.43
#